data_AF-A0A8I1RG92-F1
#
_entry.id   AF-A0A8I1RG92-F1
#
_cell.length_a   1.000
_cell.length_b   1.000
_cell.length_c   1.000
_cell.angle_alpha   90.00
_cell.angle_beta   90.00
_cell.angle_gamma   90.00
#
_symmetry.space_group_name_H-M   'P 1'
#
loop_
_entity.id
_entity.type
_entity.pdbx_description
1 polymer ?
#
loop_
_entity_poly.entity_id
_entity_poly.type
_entity_poly.pdbx_seq_one_letter_code
_entity_poly.pdbx_strand_id
1 'polypeptide(L)'
;MRLLVAIIPALIAGCSNPARDAEERYEIIKRTGTNGEICAASRDVLEAYLQAGDEKNYQWWHTLSGVDCQLAQLAGANAYPASRTDRVEAARGVQSASEEIQAAADEAVGSDGE
;
A
#
# COMPACT_ATOMS: atom_id res chain seq x y z
N MET A 1 -12.28 -61.90 1.36
CA MET A 1 -11.59 -61.78 0.06
C MET A 1 -11.76 -60.36 -0.42
N ARG A 2 -10.68 -59.56 -0.32
CA ARG A 2 -10.41 -58.23 -0.88
C ARG A 2 -11.46 -57.10 -0.69
N LEU A 3 -11.22 -56.33 0.38
CA LEU A 3 -11.47 -54.89 0.47
C LEU A 3 -10.95 -54.18 -0.79
N LEU A 4 -11.82 -53.42 -1.47
CA LEU A 4 -11.42 -52.30 -2.32
C LEU A 4 -11.98 -51.03 -1.69
N VAL A 5 -11.23 -50.51 -0.72
CA VAL A 5 -11.40 -49.15 -0.21
C VAL A 5 -10.79 -48.23 -1.26
N ALA A 6 -11.63 -47.70 -2.15
CA ALA A 6 -11.24 -46.61 -3.03
C ALA A 6 -11.16 -45.33 -2.19
N ILE A 7 -9.99 -45.10 -1.59
CA ILE A 7 -9.61 -43.81 -1.05
C ILE A 7 -9.53 -42.87 -2.25
N ILE A 8 -10.53 -41.99 -2.42
CA ILE A 8 -10.41 -40.80 -3.26
C ILE A 8 -10.23 -39.63 -2.29
N PRO A 9 -9.00 -39.30 -1.85
CA PRO A 9 -8.77 -38.07 -1.14
C PRO A 9 -8.30 -37.01 -2.14
N ALA A 10 -8.73 -35.78 -1.86
CA ALA A 10 -8.30 -34.55 -2.51
C ALA A 10 -8.83 -34.33 -3.93
N LEU A 11 -9.76 -33.38 -4.04
CA LEU A 11 -9.72 -32.28 -5.01
C LEU A 11 -10.84 -31.28 -4.65
N ILE A 12 -10.83 -30.78 -3.41
CA ILE A 12 -11.46 -29.49 -3.10
C ILE A 12 -10.33 -28.47 -3.07
N ALA A 13 -9.62 -28.34 -4.20
CA ALA A 13 -8.93 -27.10 -4.46
C ALA A 13 -10.05 -26.08 -4.71
N GLY A 14 -10.45 -25.35 -3.68
CA GLY A 14 -11.30 -24.18 -3.88
C GLY A 14 -10.60 -23.32 -4.93
N CYS A 15 -11.23 -23.12 -6.08
CA CYS A 15 -10.66 -22.33 -7.17
C CYS A 15 -10.61 -20.86 -6.73
N SER A 16 -9.62 -20.50 -5.91
CA SER A 16 -9.28 -19.11 -5.65
C SER A 16 -8.84 -18.50 -6.98
N ASN A 17 -9.55 -17.48 -7.44
CA ASN A 17 -9.16 -16.76 -8.64
C ASN A 17 -8.14 -15.70 -8.22
N PRO A 18 -6.84 -15.90 -8.49
CA PRO A 18 -5.79 -15.00 -8.00
C PRO A 18 -5.98 -13.55 -8.49
N ALA A 19 -6.60 -13.37 -9.67
CA ALA A 19 -6.91 -12.04 -10.18
C ALA A 19 -8.01 -11.34 -9.38
N ARG A 20 -8.99 -12.09 -8.86
CA ARG A 20 -10.05 -11.53 -8.00
C ARG A 20 -9.51 -11.18 -6.61
N ASP A 21 -8.64 -12.02 -6.05
CA ASP A 21 -7.98 -11.73 -4.79
C ASP A 21 -7.10 -10.47 -4.90
N ALA A 22 -6.44 -10.27 -6.05
CA ALA A 22 -5.68 -9.06 -6.34
C ALA A 22 -6.61 -7.82 -6.43
N GLU A 23 -7.78 -7.93 -7.08
CA GLU A 23 -8.75 -6.84 -7.15
C GLU A 23 -9.25 -6.41 -5.77
N GLU A 24 -9.56 -7.36 -4.88
CA GLU A 24 -10.00 -7.05 -3.53
C GLU A 24 -8.93 -6.28 -2.74
N ARG A 25 -7.65 -6.68 -2.89
CA ARG A 25 -6.51 -5.96 -2.28
C ARG A 25 -6.37 -4.56 -2.86
N TYR A 26 -6.49 -4.41 -4.17
CA TYR A 26 -6.50 -3.10 -4.82
C TYR A 26 -7.60 -2.21 -4.26
N GLU A 27 -8.82 -2.72 -4.08
CA GLU A 27 -9.95 -1.93 -3.55
C GLU A 27 -9.72 -1.47 -2.09
N ILE A 28 -9.06 -2.30 -1.28
CA ILE A 28 -8.66 -1.91 0.09
C ILE A 28 -7.61 -0.79 0.05
N ILE A 29 -6.58 -0.96 -0.78
CA ILE A 29 -5.48 0.01 -0.92
C ILE A 29 -5.98 1.31 -1.54
N LYS A 30 -6.87 1.27 -2.52
CA LYS A 30 -7.48 2.45 -3.14
C LYS A 30 -8.18 3.37 -2.15
N ARG A 31 -8.76 2.80 -1.08
CA ARG A 31 -9.48 3.57 -0.06
C ARG A 31 -8.59 4.21 0.99
N THR A 32 -7.39 3.67 1.21
CA THR A 32 -6.59 3.98 2.42
C THR A 32 -5.11 4.25 2.15
N GLY A 33 -4.61 3.79 1.02
CA GLY A 33 -3.20 3.85 0.62
C GLY A 33 -2.88 5.11 -0.16
N THR A 34 -1.58 5.30 -0.39
CA THR A 34 -1.06 6.41 -1.19
C THR A 34 -1.14 6.12 -2.68
N ASN A 35 -1.02 7.16 -3.53
CA ASN A 35 -1.05 6.98 -4.98
C ASN A 35 -0.01 5.95 -5.48
N GLY A 36 1.17 5.88 -4.86
CA GLY A 36 2.19 4.87 -5.16
C GLY A 36 1.76 3.44 -4.81
N GLU A 37 1.11 3.24 -3.67
CA GLU A 37 0.56 1.93 -3.28
C GLU A 37 -0.59 1.51 -4.22
N ILE A 38 -1.43 2.47 -4.63
CA ILE A 38 -2.51 2.23 -5.60
C ILE A 38 -1.93 1.84 -6.97
N CYS A 39 -0.89 2.53 -7.44
CA CYS A 39 -0.17 2.16 -8.66
C CYS A 39 0.42 0.75 -8.56
N ALA A 40 1.09 0.40 -7.46
CA ALA A 40 1.63 -0.95 -7.27
C ALA A 40 0.51 -2.01 -7.27
N ALA A 41 -0.55 -1.81 -6.50
CA ALA A 41 -1.66 -2.74 -6.41
C ALA A 41 -2.40 -2.92 -7.74
N SER A 42 -2.59 -1.84 -8.52
CA SER A 42 -3.21 -1.94 -9.86
C SER A 42 -2.34 -2.75 -10.84
N ARG A 43 -1.01 -2.67 -10.73
CA ARG A 43 -0.08 -3.49 -11.52
C ARG A 43 -0.15 -4.96 -11.13
N ASP A 44 -0.32 -5.26 -9.85
CA ASP A 44 -0.49 -6.64 -9.38
C ASP A 44 -1.78 -7.26 -9.95
N VAL A 45 -2.87 -6.50 -10.02
CA VAL A 45 -4.12 -6.95 -10.66
C VAL A 45 -3.93 -7.20 -12.16
N LEU A 46 -3.27 -6.27 -12.84
CA LEU A 46 -2.96 -6.38 -14.26
C LEU A 46 -2.17 -7.66 -14.57
N GLU A 47 -1.11 -7.91 -13.81
CA GLU A 47 -0.26 -9.10 -13.93
C GLU A 47 -1.05 -10.37 -13.64
N ALA A 48 -1.92 -10.37 -12.62
CA ALA A 48 -2.75 -11.52 -12.31
C ALA A 48 -3.72 -11.87 -13.45
N TYR A 49 -4.29 -10.88 -14.15
CA TYR A 49 -5.12 -11.12 -15.33
C TYR A 49 -4.33 -11.57 -16.56
N LEU A 50 -3.10 -11.07 -16.73
CA LEU A 50 -2.20 -11.55 -17.77
C LEU A 50 -1.89 -13.04 -17.56
N GLN A 51 -1.54 -13.43 -16.34
CA GLN A 51 -1.27 -14.83 -15.98
C GLN A 51 -2.49 -15.73 -16.11
N ALA A 52 -3.68 -15.21 -15.83
CA ALA A 52 -4.94 -15.91 -16.02
C ALA A 52 -5.37 -16.02 -17.50
N GLY A 53 -4.70 -15.30 -18.42
CA GLY A 53 -5.06 -15.27 -19.84
C GLY A 53 -6.39 -14.56 -20.14
N ASP A 54 -6.85 -13.69 -19.24
CA ASP A 54 -8.10 -12.95 -19.40
C ASP A 54 -7.85 -11.60 -20.07
N GLU A 55 -7.78 -11.63 -21.39
CA GLU A 55 -7.47 -10.46 -22.23
C GLU A 55 -8.41 -9.27 -21.97
N LYS A 56 -9.70 -9.54 -21.75
CA LYS A 56 -10.68 -8.47 -21.55
C LYS A 56 -10.38 -7.69 -20.29
N ASN A 57 -10.18 -8.40 -19.18
CA ASN A 57 -9.84 -7.75 -17.91
C ASN A 57 -8.43 -7.17 -17.94
N TYR A 58 -7.47 -7.83 -18.60
CA TYR A 58 -6.14 -7.30 -18.81
C TYR A 58 -6.17 -5.91 -19.48
N GLN A 59 -6.89 -5.73 -20.59
CA GLN A 59 -6.95 -4.44 -21.28
C GLN A 59 -7.55 -3.32 -20.43
N TRP A 60 -8.60 -3.64 -19.66
CA TRP A 60 -9.20 -2.71 -18.72
C TRP A 60 -8.19 -2.29 -17.65
N TRP A 61 -7.57 -3.26 -17.00
CA TRP A 61 -6.61 -3.03 -15.92
C TRP A 61 -5.31 -2.39 -16.41
N HIS A 62 -4.93 -2.60 -17.68
CA HIS A 62 -3.76 -1.97 -18.27
C HIS A 62 -3.96 -0.45 -18.34
N THR A 63 -5.14 -0.03 -18.79
CA THR A 63 -5.50 1.39 -18.85
C THR A 63 -5.60 1.99 -17.45
N LEU A 64 -6.30 1.30 -16.54
CA LEU A 64 -6.49 1.77 -15.16
C LEU A 64 -5.16 1.90 -14.41
N SER A 65 -4.29 0.89 -14.49
CA SER A 65 -2.96 0.93 -13.89
C SER A 65 -2.11 2.06 -14.46
N GLY A 66 -2.20 2.31 -15.78
CA GLY A 66 -1.54 3.46 -16.41
C GLY A 66 -1.98 4.81 -15.82
N VAL A 67 -3.27 4.97 -15.50
CA VAL A 67 -3.79 6.18 -14.85
C VAL A 67 -3.33 6.28 -13.40
N ASP A 68 -3.46 5.20 -12.62
CA ASP A 68 -3.06 5.17 -11.20
C ASP A 68 -1.56 5.46 -11.05
N CYS A 69 -0.73 4.94 -11.95
CA CYS A 69 0.71 5.19 -11.96
C CYS A 69 1.09 6.60 -12.48
N GLN A 70 0.28 7.22 -13.33
CA GLN A 70 0.47 8.64 -13.68
C GLN A 70 0.12 9.54 -12.50
N LEU A 71 -0.95 9.26 -11.78
CA LEU A 71 -1.33 9.99 -10.56
C LEU A 71 -0.26 9.84 -9.47
N ALA A 72 0.34 8.65 -9.34
CA ALA A 72 1.49 8.44 -8.47
C ALA A 72 2.67 9.34 -8.87
N GLN A 73 3.04 9.38 -10.15
CA GLN A 73 4.14 10.24 -10.61
C GLN A 73 3.88 11.72 -10.35
N LEU A 74 2.65 12.20 -10.60
CA LEU A 74 2.26 13.59 -10.36
C LEU A 74 2.27 13.96 -8.86
N ALA A 75 2.06 13.00 -7.96
CA ALA A 75 2.14 13.22 -6.52
C ALA A 75 3.58 13.40 -6.01
N GLY A 76 4.61 13.15 -6.84
CA GLY A 76 6.01 13.39 -6.52
C GLY A 76 6.51 12.57 -5.32
N ALA A 77 7.38 13.13 -4.49
CA ALA A 77 7.93 12.45 -3.31
C ALA A 77 6.85 12.01 -2.29
N ASN A 78 5.66 12.62 -2.32
CA ASN A 78 4.53 12.28 -1.45
C ASN A 78 3.70 11.09 -1.98
N ALA A 79 4.05 10.55 -3.16
CA ALA A 79 3.35 9.42 -3.75
C ALA A 79 3.54 8.12 -2.96
N TYR A 80 4.67 7.98 -2.26
CA TYR A 80 4.96 6.83 -1.42
C TYR A 80 4.66 7.19 0.04
N PRO A 81 4.11 6.29 0.84
CA PRO A 81 4.03 6.56 2.26
C PRO A 81 5.45 6.76 2.75
N ALA A 82 5.72 7.87 3.45
CA ALA A 82 6.84 7.94 4.35
C ALA A 82 6.81 6.63 5.16
N SER A 83 7.87 5.83 5.04
CA SER A 83 7.96 4.54 5.70
C SER A 83 7.64 4.74 7.19
N ARG A 84 7.19 3.70 7.90
CA ARG A 84 6.90 3.85 9.33
C ARG A 84 8.11 4.48 10.05
N THR A 85 9.32 4.13 9.61
CA THR A 85 10.58 4.74 10.06
C THR A 85 10.63 6.23 9.72
N ASP A 86 10.37 6.63 8.49
CA ASP A 86 10.36 8.03 8.06
C ASP A 86 9.32 8.88 8.82
N ARG A 87 8.15 8.30 9.14
CA ARG A 87 7.13 8.96 9.96
C ARG A 87 7.56 9.12 11.42
N VAL A 88 8.22 8.11 11.99
CA VAL A 88 8.76 8.16 13.35
C VAL A 88 9.92 9.15 13.42
N GLU A 89 10.76 9.20 12.39
CA GLU A 89 11.89 10.11 12.30
C GLU A 89 11.43 11.56 12.09
N ALA A 90 10.44 11.79 11.23
CA ALA A 90 9.78 13.09 11.10
C ALA A 90 9.13 13.55 12.42
N ALA A 91 8.46 12.64 13.14
CA ALA A 91 7.87 12.95 14.45
C ALA A 91 8.93 13.32 15.50
N ARG A 92 10.09 12.64 15.51
CA ARG A 92 11.22 13.00 16.38
C ARG A 92 11.80 14.37 16.04
N GLY A 93 11.91 14.70 14.75
CA GLY A 93 12.39 16.02 14.31
C GLY A 93 11.48 17.17 14.78
N VAL A 94 10.16 16.95 14.81
CA VAL A 94 9.21 17.94 15.37
C VAL A 94 9.37 18.08 16.89
N GLN A 95 9.62 16.97 17.61
CA GLN A 95 9.86 17.02 19.06
C GLN A 95 11.14 17.79 19.40
N SER A 96 12.25 17.54 18.72
CA SER A 96 13.51 18.27 19.00
C SER A 96 13.38 19.77 18.73
N ALA A 97 12.69 20.15 17.65
CA ALA A 97 12.45 21.56 17.34
C ALA A 97 11.58 22.24 18.41
N SER A 98 10.64 21.51 19.02
CA SER A 98 9.81 22.06 20.10
C SER A 98 10.61 22.30 21.39
N GLU A 99 11.60 21.46 21.69
CA GLU A 99 12.49 21.64 22.86
C GLU A 99 13.41 22.86 22.69
N GLU A 100 13.94 23.09 21.48
CA GLU A 100 14.74 24.28 21.18
C GLU A 100 13.92 25.57 21.33
N ILE A 101 12.67 25.58 20.87
CA ILE A 101 11.77 26.73 21.01
C ILE A 101 11.44 26.98 22.49
N GLN A 102 11.23 25.93 23.28
CA GLN A 102 10.92 26.06 24.71
C GLN A 102 12.11 26.64 25.47
N ALA A 103 13.33 26.17 25.20
CA ALA A 103 14.55 26.69 25.82
C ALA A 103 14.78 28.17 25.50
N ALA A 104 14.56 28.58 24.24
CA ALA A 104 14.67 29.98 23.85
C ALA A 104 13.59 30.87 24.50
N ALA A 105 12.38 30.33 24.72
CA ALA A 105 11.31 31.04 25.40
C ALA A 105 11.62 31.26 26.90
N ASP A 106 12.21 30.28 27.57
CA ASP A 106 12.60 30.39 28.99
C ASP A 106 13.71 31.44 29.21
N GLU A 107 14.68 31.55 28.29
CA GLU A 107 15.68 32.64 28.30
C GLU A 107 15.03 34.02 28.13
N ALA A 108 14.02 34.14 27.26
CA ALA A 108 13.34 35.41 27.02
C ALA A 108 12.49 35.87 28.22
N VAL A 109 11.91 34.93 29.00
CA VAL A 109 11.09 35.25 30.18
C VAL A 109 11.94 35.57 31.41
N GLY A 110 13.19 35.09 31.46
CA GLY A 110 14.10 35.30 32.60
C GLY A 110 14.71 36.71 32.73
N SER A 111 14.56 37.61 31.74
CA SER A 111 15.33 38.86 31.67
C SER A 111 14.60 40.14 32.13
N ASP A 112 13.32 40.10 32.53
CA ASP A 112 12.53 41.29 32.89
C ASP A 112 12.34 41.49 34.42
N GLY A 113 13.09 40.77 35.24
CA GLY A 113 12.88 40.68 36.69
C GLY A 113 14.01 41.16 37.58
N GLU A 114 14.67 42.29 37.31
CA GLU A 114 15.57 42.98 38.25
C GLU A 114 15.46 44.50 38.19
#